data_AF-A0A0B7AV51-F1
#
_entry.id   AF-A0A0B7AV51-F1
#
_cell.length_a   1.000
_cell.length_b   1.000
_cell.length_c   1.000
_cell.angle_alpha   90.00
_cell.angle_beta   90.00
_cell.angle_gamma   90.00
#
_symmetry.space_group_name_H-M   'P 1'
#
loop_
_entity.id
_entity.type
_entity.pdbx_description
1 polymer ?
#
loop_
_entity_poly.entity_id
_entity_poly.type
_entity_poly.pdbx_seq_one_letter_code
_entity_poly.pdbx_strand_id
1 'polypeptide(L)'
;MYHKMSRILIVGSGITGATTASLLRQHLPENISISIWDKGREAGGRMSVTHCPTDPLITADLGAQYITLSKEYYVKRQSLYDELQLQGILRQKQGQIEGPNNFDKPGAQHFVMPHGSNSLVKYFLQKSAATVTHQYKVSKVSFHAGSQVSVTTHNDVTEDFDIVILTLPTPQILQLEGSLRESIGTHPDVEKKLLNVTYSSRYAVGLFFPPKTDLNYPWCAKYVSDNPCVRYIAIDHAKRGVVDPNKCQSVVVHTSVPFGLAHLEDDVDIVRNEILGHVC
;
A
#
# COMPACT_ATOMS: atom_id res chain seq x y z
N MET A 1 15.51 -38.78 11.62
CA MET A 1 14.16 -38.17 11.65
C MET A 1 14.24 -36.85 10.91
N TYR A 2 13.61 -36.73 9.74
CA TYR A 2 13.52 -35.45 9.03
C TYR A 2 12.61 -34.52 9.85
N HIS A 3 13.16 -33.45 10.42
CA HIS A 3 12.32 -32.40 11.00
C HIS A 3 11.52 -31.76 9.86
N LYS A 4 10.19 -31.86 9.93
CA LYS A 4 9.29 -31.19 8.98
C LYS A 4 9.56 -29.68 9.07
N MET A 5 9.91 -29.09 7.94
CA MET A 5 10.14 -27.65 7.83
C MET A 5 8.82 -26.91 8.10
N SER A 6 8.78 -26.05 9.12
CA SER A 6 7.58 -25.27 9.39
C SER A 6 7.37 -24.21 8.30
N ARG A 7 6.11 -24.04 7.88
CA ARG A 7 5.71 -23.15 6.78
C ARG A 7 4.73 -22.11 7.29
N ILE A 8 5.09 -20.84 7.08
CA ILE A 8 4.24 -19.68 7.40
C ILE A 8 3.79 -19.05 6.08
N LEU A 9 2.49 -18.81 5.95
CA LEU A 9 1.94 -17.98 4.89
C LEU A 9 1.51 -16.63 5.44
N ILE A 10 1.85 -15.56 4.72
CA ILE A 10 1.27 -14.24 4.89
C ILE A 10 0.46 -13.90 3.65
N VAL A 11 -0.81 -13.56 3.82
CA VAL A 11 -1.69 -13.16 2.71
C VAL A 11 -1.71 -11.64 2.63
N GLY A 12 -1.11 -11.11 1.55
CA GLY A 12 -0.93 -9.69 1.27
C GLY A 12 0.54 -9.25 1.35
N SER A 13 1.05 -8.69 0.26
CA SER A 13 2.36 -8.07 0.10
C SER A 13 2.29 -6.53 0.17
N GLY A 14 1.37 -6.02 1.01
CA GLY A 14 1.36 -4.61 1.43
C GLY A 14 2.38 -4.35 2.54
N ILE A 15 2.48 -3.09 2.99
CA ILE A 15 3.45 -2.71 4.03
C ILE A 15 3.33 -3.56 5.29
N THR A 16 2.11 -3.83 5.77
CA THR A 16 1.89 -4.67 6.97
C THR A 16 2.41 -6.09 6.79
N GLY A 17 2.12 -6.73 5.65
CA GLY A 17 2.59 -8.08 5.35
C GLY A 17 4.11 -8.13 5.22
N ALA A 18 4.71 -7.19 4.50
CA ALA A 18 6.15 -7.09 4.33
C ALA A 18 6.89 -6.85 5.66
N THR A 19 6.41 -5.92 6.49
CA THR A 19 7.00 -5.67 7.81
C THR A 19 6.82 -6.86 8.75
N THR A 20 5.67 -7.54 8.70
CA THR A 20 5.44 -8.76 9.49
C THR A 20 6.43 -9.84 9.09
N ALA A 21 6.62 -10.08 7.78
CA ALA A 21 7.58 -11.05 7.28
C ALA A 21 9.01 -10.73 7.75
N SER A 22 9.41 -9.46 7.65
CA SER A 22 10.74 -9.01 8.07
C SER A 22 10.96 -9.18 9.58
N LEU A 23 9.97 -8.86 10.41
CA LEU A 23 10.04 -9.05 11.85
C LEU A 23 10.06 -10.53 12.23
N LEU A 24 9.25 -11.36 11.58
CA LEU A 24 9.29 -12.82 11.79
C LEU A 24 10.66 -13.39 11.46
N ARG A 25 11.26 -12.99 10.33
CA ARG A 25 12.60 -13.46 9.95
C ARG A 25 13.68 -13.10 10.99
N GLN A 26 13.56 -11.97 11.68
CA GLN A 26 14.51 -11.58 12.75
C GLN A 26 14.43 -12.48 13.99
N HIS A 27 13.30 -13.14 14.22
CA HIS A 27 13.05 -13.95 15.41
C HIS A 27 12.96 -15.45 15.13
N LEU A 28 12.91 -15.85 13.86
CA LEU A 28 12.76 -17.24 13.45
C LEU A 28 14.05 -17.76 12.80
N PRO A 29 14.40 -19.04 13.05
CA PRO A 29 15.51 -19.69 12.36
C PRO A 29 15.37 -19.66 10.83
N GLU A 30 16.50 -19.67 10.12
CA GLU A 30 16.53 -19.63 8.65
C GLU A 30 15.82 -20.82 7.98
N ASN A 31 15.78 -21.97 8.65
CA ASN A 31 15.10 -23.15 8.14
C ASN A 31 13.57 -23.05 8.20
N ILE A 32 12.97 -21.98 8.73
CA ILE A 32 11.52 -21.75 8.64
C ILE A 32 11.18 -21.09 7.30
N SER A 33 10.27 -21.69 6.54
CA SER A 33 9.80 -21.16 5.27
C SER A 33 8.76 -20.06 5.50
N ILE A 34 8.98 -18.88 4.95
CA ILE A 34 8.01 -17.78 4.93
C ILE A 34 7.59 -17.55 3.47
N SER A 35 6.32 -17.74 3.19
CA SER A 35 5.71 -17.45 1.89
C SER A 35 4.77 -16.25 2.02
N ILE A 36 4.69 -15.45 0.96
CA ILE A 36 3.75 -14.34 0.87
C ILE A 36 2.95 -14.46 -0.41
N TRP A 37 1.64 -14.52 -0.32
CA TRP A 37 0.75 -14.57 -1.49
C TRP A 37 0.02 -13.25 -1.64
N ASP A 38 0.00 -12.71 -2.85
CA ASP A 38 -0.71 -11.48 -3.18
C ASP A 38 -1.49 -11.62 -4.50
N LYS A 39 -2.71 -11.09 -4.53
CA LYS A 39 -3.55 -11.05 -5.74
C LYS A 39 -3.05 -10.06 -6.80
N GLY A 40 -2.30 -9.04 -6.38
CA GLY A 40 -1.74 -8.01 -7.23
C GLY A 40 -0.62 -8.56 -8.12
N ARG A 41 -0.29 -7.79 -9.16
CA ARG A 41 0.82 -8.10 -10.08
C ARG A 41 2.18 -7.77 -9.47
N GLU A 42 2.22 -6.84 -8.53
CA GLU A 42 3.43 -6.42 -7.80
C GLU A 42 3.12 -6.13 -6.33
N ALA A 43 4.17 -6.10 -5.52
CA ALA A 43 4.10 -5.69 -4.12
C ALA A 43 3.83 -4.19 -3.95
N GLY A 44 3.17 -3.85 -2.84
CA GLY A 44 2.89 -2.46 -2.45
C GLY A 44 1.48 -2.26 -1.92
N GLY A 45 0.49 -2.97 -2.47
CA GLY A 45 -0.92 -2.77 -2.12
C GLY A 45 -1.33 -1.30 -2.34
N ARG A 46 -1.77 -0.62 -1.27
CA ARG A 46 -2.09 0.83 -1.30
C ARG A 46 -0.86 1.75 -1.33
N MET A 47 0.34 1.18 -1.36
CA MET A 47 1.60 1.85 -1.63
C MET A 47 2.19 1.36 -2.96
N SER A 48 1.35 0.93 -3.91
CA SER A 48 1.81 0.56 -5.25
C SER A 48 2.19 1.81 -6.06
N VAL A 49 3.01 1.57 -7.08
CA VAL A 49 3.49 2.57 -8.01
C VAL A 49 2.88 2.27 -9.38
N THR A 50 2.41 3.30 -10.08
CA THR A 50 1.97 3.20 -11.46
C THR A 50 3.05 3.72 -12.38
N HIS A 51 3.33 3.00 -13.47
CA HIS A 51 4.31 3.39 -14.47
C HIS A 51 3.64 4.10 -15.64
N CYS A 52 4.32 5.09 -16.22
CA CYS A 52 3.87 5.73 -17.45
C CYS A 52 3.84 4.68 -18.58
N PRO A 53 2.74 4.55 -19.34
CA PRO A 53 2.64 3.57 -20.42
C PRO A 53 3.69 3.74 -21.52
N THR A 54 4.18 4.97 -21.76
CA THR A 54 5.14 5.29 -22.83
C THR A 54 6.59 5.37 -22.34
N ASP A 55 6.82 5.54 -21.04
CA ASP A 55 8.15 5.61 -20.43
C ASP A 55 8.13 4.98 -19.03
N PRO A 56 8.40 3.66 -18.90
CA PRO A 56 8.30 2.95 -17.63
C PRO A 56 9.24 3.47 -16.52
N LEU A 57 10.25 4.29 -16.84
CA LEU A 57 11.11 4.90 -15.83
C LEU A 57 10.38 5.99 -15.04
N ILE A 58 9.27 6.49 -15.57
CA ILE A 58 8.46 7.54 -14.97
C ILE A 58 7.28 6.92 -14.28
N THR A 59 7.09 7.34 -13.05
CA THR A 59 6.13 6.71 -12.16
C THR A 59 5.26 7.72 -11.43
N ALA A 60 4.15 7.24 -10.89
CA ALA A 60 3.23 7.99 -10.07
C ALA A 60 2.80 7.12 -8.87
N ASP A 61 2.95 7.66 -7.67
CA ASP A 61 2.37 7.04 -6.47
C ASP A 61 0.86 7.33 -6.46
N LEU A 62 0.00 6.37 -6.82
CA LEU A 62 -1.46 6.62 -6.82
C LEU A 62 -2.07 6.51 -5.42
N GLY A 63 -1.44 5.76 -4.52
CA GLY A 63 -1.91 5.55 -3.16
C GLY A 63 -1.24 6.49 -2.15
N ALA A 64 -0.52 5.93 -1.18
CA ALA A 64 0.17 6.70 -0.16
C ALA A 64 1.21 7.66 -0.76
N GLN A 65 1.12 8.94 -0.41
CA GLN A 65 1.92 10.01 -1.03
C GLN A 65 3.23 10.29 -0.32
N TYR A 66 3.20 10.27 1.00
CA TYR A 66 4.33 10.54 1.89
C TYR A 66 4.00 9.97 3.29
N ILE A 67 5.01 9.85 4.14
CA ILE A 67 4.89 9.35 5.51
C ILE A 67 5.04 10.53 6.46
N THR A 68 4.12 10.66 7.40
CA THR A 68 4.22 11.64 8.49
C THR A 68 4.64 10.93 9.77
N LEU A 69 5.77 11.34 10.33
CA LEU A 69 6.25 10.90 11.63
C LEU A 69 5.91 11.98 12.65
N SER A 70 4.90 11.71 13.50
CA SER A 70 4.59 12.63 14.59
C SER A 70 5.71 12.63 15.64
N LYS A 71 5.81 13.73 16.38
CA LYS A 71 6.80 13.90 17.47
C LYS A 71 6.82 12.72 18.46
N GLU A 72 5.65 12.19 18.82
CA GLU A 72 5.51 11.06 19.75
C GLU A 72 6.11 9.76 19.21
N TYR A 73 6.01 9.53 17.89
CA TYR A 73 6.56 8.34 17.26
C TYR A 73 8.03 8.48 16.87
N TYR A 74 8.53 9.72 16.72
CA TYR A 74 9.93 9.98 16.40
C TYR A 74 10.86 9.27 17.39
N VAL A 75 10.66 9.50 18.70
CA VAL A 75 11.50 8.89 19.75
C VAL A 75 11.46 7.35 19.70
N LYS A 76 10.28 6.78 19.44
CA LYS A 76 10.10 5.31 19.44
C LYS A 76 10.65 4.63 18.19
N ARG A 77 10.76 5.36 17.08
CA ARG A 77 11.07 4.80 15.76
C ARG A 77 12.33 5.39 15.13
N GLN A 78 13.09 6.20 15.87
CA GLN A 78 14.25 6.92 15.36
C GLN A 78 15.23 6.00 14.62
N SER A 79 15.65 4.91 15.27
CA SER A 79 16.59 3.95 14.68
C SER A 79 16.13 3.38 13.34
N LEU A 80 14.83 3.04 13.23
CA LEU A 80 14.25 2.54 11.99
C LEU A 80 14.25 3.61 10.89
N TYR A 81 13.88 4.85 11.22
CA TYR A 81 13.86 5.93 10.23
C TYR A 81 15.28 6.35 9.82
N ASP A 82 16.25 6.30 10.73
CA ASP A 82 17.66 6.53 10.42
C ASP A 82 18.20 5.44 9.49
N GLU A 83 17.90 4.16 9.76
CA GLU A 83 18.22 3.03 8.87
C GLU A 83 17.63 3.23 7.47
N LEU A 84 16.32 3.52 7.39
CA LEU A 84 15.64 3.71 6.10
C LEU A 84 16.16 4.91 5.31
N GLN A 85 16.60 5.98 5.99
CA GLN A 85 17.23 7.12 5.35
C GLN A 85 18.65 6.81 4.88
N LEU A 86 19.45 6.12 5.71
CA LEU A 86 20.79 5.68 5.35
C LEU A 86 20.78 4.77 4.12
N GLN A 87 19.79 3.90 4.00
CA GLN A 87 19.57 3.02 2.84
C GLN A 87 18.92 3.74 1.64
N GLY A 88 18.61 5.03 1.75
CA GLY A 88 17.97 5.81 0.68
C GLY A 88 16.52 5.43 0.38
N ILE A 89 15.89 4.58 1.20
CA ILE A 89 14.50 4.16 1.06
C ILE A 89 13.54 5.30 1.42
N LEU A 90 13.88 6.05 2.48
CA LEU A 90 13.19 7.28 2.85
C LEU A 90 14.09 8.49 2.67
N ARG A 91 13.49 9.62 2.36
CA ARG A 91 14.14 10.93 2.37
C ARG A 91 13.22 11.94 3.03
N GLN A 92 13.78 12.88 3.79
CA GLN A 92 13.01 14.01 4.29
C GLN A 92 12.42 14.79 3.10
N LYS A 93 11.13 15.07 3.17
CA LYS A 93 10.37 15.73 2.11
C LYS A 93 10.88 17.16 1.91
N GLN A 94 11.22 17.50 0.68
CA GLN A 94 11.59 18.86 0.26
C GLN A 94 10.41 19.54 -0.45
N GLY A 95 10.48 20.87 -0.67
CA GLY A 95 9.39 21.65 -1.29
C GLY A 95 8.26 22.04 -0.32
N GLN A 96 7.26 22.78 -0.80
CA GLN A 96 6.11 23.20 0.00
C GLN A 96 4.91 22.27 -0.23
N ILE A 97 4.22 21.87 0.85
CA ILE A 97 2.85 21.35 0.76
C ILE A 97 1.91 22.51 1.07
N GLU A 98 1.09 22.92 0.11
CA GLU A 98 0.10 23.98 0.29
C GLU A 98 -1.22 23.42 0.86
N GLY A 99 -1.96 24.26 1.59
CA GLY A 99 -3.30 23.96 2.05
C GLY A 99 -3.36 23.25 3.42
N PRO A 100 -4.58 23.02 3.94
CA PRO A 100 -4.77 22.53 5.30
C PRO A 100 -4.40 21.05 5.45
N ASN A 101 -3.27 20.78 6.11
CA ASN A 101 -2.81 19.45 6.49
C ASN A 101 -2.89 19.23 8.01
N ASN A 102 -3.93 18.53 8.47
CA ASN A 102 -4.16 18.24 9.90
C ASN A 102 -3.08 17.37 10.56
N PHE A 103 -2.18 16.78 9.77
CA PHE A 103 -1.09 15.93 10.24
C PHE A 103 0.25 16.68 10.37
N ASP A 104 0.35 17.90 9.84
CA ASP A 104 1.52 18.77 10.01
C ASP A 104 1.44 19.55 11.33
N LYS A 105 1.49 18.82 12.44
CA LYS A 105 1.50 19.39 13.79
C LYS A 105 2.92 19.82 14.16
N PRO A 106 3.11 20.77 15.10
CA PRO A 106 4.45 21.19 15.54
C PRO A 106 5.36 20.00 15.91
N GLY A 107 6.51 19.90 15.25
CA GLY A 107 7.48 18.82 15.44
C GLY A 107 7.20 17.54 14.65
N ALA A 108 6.16 17.51 13.81
CA ALA A 108 6.00 16.46 12.81
C ALA A 108 7.09 16.54 11.74
N GLN A 109 7.48 15.40 11.21
CA GLN A 109 8.41 15.30 10.09
C GLN A 109 7.74 14.55 8.95
N HIS A 110 8.04 14.94 7.72
CA HIS A 110 7.48 14.33 6.52
C HIS A 110 8.58 13.68 5.69
N PHE A 111 8.33 12.45 5.27
CA PHE A 111 9.26 11.64 4.48
C PHE A 111 8.61 11.17 3.20
N VAL A 112 9.40 11.05 2.15
CA VAL A 112 8.99 10.50 0.86
C VAL A 112 9.87 9.31 0.50
N MET A 113 9.41 8.50 -0.45
CA MET A 113 10.16 7.38 -1.01
C MET A 113 10.68 7.79 -2.40
N PRO A 114 11.97 8.14 -2.56
CA PRO A 114 12.48 8.68 -3.83
C PRO A 114 12.26 7.74 -5.02
N HIS A 115 12.33 6.43 -4.78
CA HIS A 115 12.15 5.38 -5.79
C HIS A 115 10.71 4.86 -5.89
N GLY A 116 9.73 5.67 -5.46
CA GLY A 116 8.31 5.32 -5.45
C GLY A 116 7.89 4.62 -4.15
N SER A 117 6.62 4.75 -3.78
CA SER A 117 6.09 4.32 -2.49
C SER A 117 6.24 2.82 -2.22
N ASN A 118 6.24 1.97 -3.26
CA ASN A 118 6.43 0.53 -3.11
C ASN A 118 7.86 0.13 -2.74
N SER A 119 8.85 1.03 -2.89
CA SER A 119 10.24 0.76 -2.54
C SER A 119 10.40 0.42 -1.05
N LEU A 120 9.63 1.07 -0.17
CA LEU A 120 9.60 0.74 1.26
C LEU A 120 9.08 -0.68 1.52
N VAL A 121 8.07 -1.11 0.76
CA VAL A 121 7.53 -2.47 0.88
C VAL A 121 8.54 -3.48 0.37
N LYS A 122 9.14 -3.23 -0.81
CA LYS A 122 10.20 -4.06 -1.41
C LYS A 122 11.41 -4.21 -0.48
N TYR A 123 11.80 -3.15 0.23
CA TYR A 123 12.86 -3.20 1.25
C TYR A 123 12.57 -4.24 2.34
N PHE A 124 11.38 -4.20 2.95
CA PHE A 124 11.04 -5.17 4.01
C PHE A 124 10.85 -6.58 3.47
N LEU A 125 10.34 -6.74 2.25
CA LEU A 125 10.26 -8.04 1.59
C LEU A 125 11.66 -8.64 1.41
N GLN A 126 12.62 -7.86 0.92
CA GLN A 126 14.00 -8.31 0.80
C GLN A 126 14.61 -8.69 2.15
N LYS A 127 14.40 -7.86 3.20
CA LYS A 127 14.87 -8.12 4.57
C LYS A 127 14.23 -9.38 5.20
N SER A 128 13.07 -9.82 4.69
CA SER A 128 12.38 -11.03 5.19
C SER A 128 12.91 -12.34 4.61
N ALA A 129 13.61 -12.29 3.46
CA ALA A 129 13.95 -13.47 2.66
C ALA A 129 12.75 -14.40 2.38
N ALA A 130 11.53 -13.86 2.35
CA ALA A 130 10.32 -14.61 2.07
C ALA A 130 10.15 -14.84 0.56
N THR A 131 9.55 -15.96 0.20
CA THR A 131 9.14 -16.24 -1.18
C THR A 131 7.82 -15.53 -1.45
N VAL A 132 7.86 -14.52 -2.33
CA VAL A 132 6.65 -13.74 -2.69
C VAL A 132 6.09 -14.26 -4.01
N THR A 133 4.82 -14.66 -4.00
CA THR A 133 4.09 -15.11 -5.19
C THR A 133 2.95 -14.16 -5.49
N HIS A 134 3.02 -13.52 -6.66
CA HIS A 134 2.02 -12.59 -7.16
C HIS A 134 0.93 -13.30 -7.96
N GLN A 135 -0.19 -12.61 -8.18
CA GLN A 135 -1.38 -13.15 -8.85
C GLN A 135 -1.99 -14.38 -8.14
N TYR A 136 -1.71 -14.54 -6.84
CA TYR A 136 -2.28 -15.57 -5.97
C TYR A 136 -3.39 -14.93 -5.13
N LYS A 137 -4.60 -14.87 -5.69
CA LYS A 137 -5.78 -14.41 -4.97
C LYS A 137 -6.33 -15.55 -4.12
N VAL A 138 -6.11 -15.50 -2.80
CA VAL A 138 -6.70 -16.45 -1.85
C VAL A 138 -8.23 -16.35 -1.89
N SER A 139 -8.91 -17.49 -1.97
CA SER A 139 -10.37 -17.63 -1.96
C SER A 139 -10.87 -18.37 -0.72
N LYS A 140 -10.10 -19.34 -0.20
CA LYS A 140 -10.54 -20.22 0.90
C LYS A 140 -9.42 -20.50 1.89
N VAL A 141 -9.78 -20.54 3.17
CA VAL A 141 -8.90 -20.92 4.29
C VAL A 141 -9.62 -21.95 5.16
N SER A 142 -9.07 -23.16 5.25
CA SER A 142 -9.66 -24.30 5.95
C SER A 142 -8.72 -24.90 6.98
N PHE A 143 -9.26 -25.31 8.13
CA PHE A 143 -8.50 -25.95 9.21
C PHE A 143 -8.62 -27.47 9.08
N HIS A 144 -7.49 -28.18 9.11
CA HIS A 144 -7.48 -29.65 9.12
C HIS A 144 -7.32 -30.21 10.54
N ALA A 145 -7.72 -31.48 10.73
CA ALA A 145 -7.67 -32.19 12.02
C ALA A 145 -6.23 -32.39 12.59
N GLY A 146 -5.19 -31.96 11.88
CA GLY A 146 -3.77 -32.10 12.24
C GLY A 146 -3.02 -30.78 12.47
N SER A 147 -3.72 -29.72 12.89
CA SER A 147 -3.17 -28.36 13.12
C SER A 147 -2.63 -27.62 11.89
N GLN A 148 -2.77 -28.19 10.70
CA GLN A 148 -2.42 -27.51 9.45
C GLN A 148 -3.60 -26.69 8.91
N VAL A 149 -3.27 -25.59 8.26
CA VAL A 149 -4.20 -24.69 7.59
C VAL A 149 -3.99 -24.82 6.09
N SER A 150 -5.03 -25.22 5.37
CA SER A 150 -5.01 -25.29 3.92
C SER A 150 -5.56 -24.01 3.32
N VAL A 151 -4.83 -23.48 2.34
CA VAL A 151 -5.13 -22.20 1.71
C VAL A 151 -5.25 -22.42 0.20
N THR A 152 -6.41 -22.10 -0.33
CA THR A 152 -6.73 -22.25 -1.76
C THR A 152 -6.86 -20.88 -2.41
N THR A 153 -6.32 -20.76 -3.62
CA THR A 153 -6.46 -19.59 -4.47
C THR A 153 -7.68 -19.70 -5.38
N HIS A 154 -8.10 -18.58 -5.98
CA HIS A 154 -9.18 -18.53 -6.97
C HIS A 154 -8.91 -19.35 -8.24
N ASN A 155 -7.65 -19.71 -8.49
CA ASN A 155 -7.23 -20.55 -9.61
C ASN A 155 -6.96 -22.00 -9.15
N ASP A 156 -7.58 -22.40 -8.04
CA ASP A 156 -7.57 -23.75 -7.46
C ASP A 156 -6.20 -24.29 -7.01
N VAL A 157 -5.15 -23.46 -6.99
CA VAL A 157 -3.88 -23.80 -6.32
C VAL A 157 -4.12 -23.88 -4.82
N THR A 158 -3.81 -25.03 -4.22
CA THR A 158 -4.00 -25.30 -2.79
C THR A 158 -2.69 -25.76 -2.16
N GLU A 159 -2.32 -25.14 -1.04
CA GLU A 159 -1.15 -25.54 -0.25
C GLU A 159 -1.45 -25.50 1.25
N ASP A 160 -0.73 -26.34 2.00
CA ASP A 160 -0.86 -26.43 3.46
C ASP A 160 0.27 -25.69 4.18
N PHE A 161 -0.10 -24.95 5.21
CA PHE A 161 0.79 -24.18 6.06
C PHE A 161 0.53 -24.50 7.53
N ASP A 162 1.53 -24.27 8.38
CA ASP A 162 1.38 -24.43 9.83
C ASP A 162 0.83 -23.15 10.47
N ILE A 163 1.11 -21.98 9.87
CA ILE A 163 0.60 -20.67 10.31
C ILE A 163 0.16 -19.86 9.08
N VAL A 164 -0.99 -19.20 9.19
CA VAL A 164 -1.49 -18.26 8.18
C VAL A 164 -1.78 -16.91 8.85
N ILE A 165 -1.19 -15.84 8.31
CA ILE A 165 -1.38 -14.46 8.75
C ILE A 165 -2.09 -13.67 7.66
N LEU A 166 -3.27 -13.14 7.96
CA LEU A 166 -4.07 -12.36 7.02
C LEU A 166 -3.81 -10.87 7.22
N THR A 167 -3.36 -10.18 6.18
CA THR A 167 -3.14 -8.72 6.21
C THR A 167 -4.01 -7.95 5.21
N LEU A 168 -5.00 -8.64 4.64
CA LEU A 168 -6.00 -8.09 3.74
C LEU A 168 -6.91 -7.08 4.47
N PRO A 169 -7.50 -6.10 3.76
CA PRO A 169 -8.59 -5.30 4.31
C PRO A 169 -9.72 -6.19 4.83
N THR A 170 -10.31 -5.80 5.97
CA THR A 170 -11.33 -6.61 6.68
C THR A 170 -12.46 -7.14 5.81
N PRO A 171 -13.07 -6.35 4.88
CA PRO A 171 -14.11 -6.87 3.99
C PRO A 171 -13.63 -8.03 3.10
N GLN A 172 -12.36 -8.04 2.69
CA GLN A 172 -11.79 -9.14 1.90
C GLN A 172 -11.56 -10.39 2.75
N ILE A 173 -11.26 -10.25 4.05
CA ILE A 173 -11.17 -11.38 4.98
C ILE A 173 -12.55 -12.03 5.15
N LEU A 174 -13.60 -11.22 5.28
CA LEU A 174 -14.98 -11.70 5.43
C LEU A 174 -15.53 -12.40 4.16
N GLN A 175 -14.91 -12.19 3.00
CA GLN A 175 -15.22 -12.86 1.75
C GLN A 175 -14.52 -14.21 1.58
N LEU A 176 -13.55 -14.56 2.44
CA LEU A 176 -12.87 -15.85 2.36
C LEU A 176 -13.80 -16.97 2.78
N GLU A 177 -13.76 -18.08 2.04
CA GLU A 177 -14.55 -19.27 2.31
C GLU A 177 -13.81 -20.26 3.23
N GLY A 178 -14.48 -21.37 3.56
CA GLY A 178 -13.93 -22.48 4.33
C GLY A 178 -14.14 -22.35 5.83
N SER A 179 -13.40 -23.16 6.59
CA SER A 179 -13.57 -23.27 8.05
C SER A 179 -13.25 -21.96 8.78
N LEU A 180 -12.48 -21.06 8.16
CA LEU A 180 -12.27 -19.70 8.67
C LEU A 180 -13.60 -18.93 8.77
N ARG A 181 -14.45 -18.98 7.71
CA ARG A 181 -15.73 -18.26 7.69
C ARG A 181 -16.68 -18.82 8.75
N GLU A 182 -16.75 -20.14 8.85
CA GLU A 182 -17.52 -20.84 9.88
C GLU A 182 -17.03 -20.45 11.29
N SER A 183 -15.70 -20.44 11.50
CA SER A 183 -15.10 -20.06 12.77
C SER A 183 -15.38 -18.60 13.15
N ILE A 184 -15.40 -17.66 12.20
CA ILE A 184 -15.82 -16.29 12.45
C ILE A 184 -17.30 -16.25 12.85
N GLY A 185 -18.17 -16.98 12.15
CA GLY A 185 -19.61 -17.02 12.44
C GLY A 185 -19.97 -17.67 13.78
N THR A 186 -19.16 -18.61 14.27
CA THR A 186 -19.33 -19.19 15.63
C THR A 186 -18.86 -18.26 16.75
N HIS A 187 -18.23 -17.12 16.42
CA HIS A 187 -17.78 -16.11 17.37
C HIS A 187 -18.44 -14.74 17.08
N PRO A 188 -19.71 -14.52 17.48
CA PRO A 188 -20.48 -13.32 17.13
C PRO A 188 -19.79 -12.00 17.47
N ASP A 189 -19.07 -11.93 18.59
CA ASP A 189 -18.34 -10.73 19.00
C ASP A 189 -17.19 -10.38 18.04
N VAL A 190 -16.51 -11.40 17.49
CA VAL A 190 -15.45 -11.23 16.51
C VAL A 190 -16.07 -10.80 15.18
N GLU A 191 -17.11 -11.50 14.72
CA GLU A 191 -17.80 -11.14 13.48
C GLU A 191 -18.34 -9.70 13.53
N LYS A 192 -19.01 -9.32 14.61
CA LYS A 192 -19.52 -7.95 14.80
C LYS A 192 -18.38 -6.90 14.76
N LYS A 193 -17.25 -7.17 15.40
CA LYS A 193 -16.09 -6.26 15.37
C LYS A 193 -15.51 -6.12 13.96
N LEU A 194 -15.43 -7.22 13.20
CA LEU A 194 -14.93 -7.21 11.83
C LEU A 194 -15.90 -6.46 10.89
N LEU A 195 -17.22 -6.69 11.01
CA LEU A 195 -18.25 -6.02 10.22
C LEU A 195 -18.32 -4.51 10.48
N ASN A 196 -17.98 -4.07 11.70
CA ASN A 196 -17.95 -2.65 12.04
C ASN A 196 -16.73 -1.88 11.49
N VAL A 197 -15.77 -2.56 10.86
CA VAL A 197 -14.62 -1.88 10.25
C VAL A 197 -15.03 -1.25 8.92
N THR A 198 -15.08 0.07 8.87
CA THR A 198 -15.43 0.84 7.68
C THR A 198 -14.20 1.45 7.00
N TYR A 199 -14.29 1.63 5.69
CA TYR A 199 -13.27 2.26 4.86
C TYR A 199 -13.93 3.34 4.01
N SER A 200 -13.25 4.47 3.81
CA SER A 200 -13.68 5.46 2.82
C SER A 200 -13.24 5.04 1.42
N SER A 201 -14.01 5.42 0.40
CA SER A 201 -13.64 5.27 -1.01
C SER A 201 -13.13 6.58 -1.61
N ARG A 202 -12.14 6.49 -2.50
CA ARG A 202 -11.58 7.61 -3.27
C ARG A 202 -11.09 7.09 -4.62
N TYR A 203 -11.09 7.97 -5.60
CA TYR A 203 -10.38 7.76 -6.86
C TYR A 203 -9.05 8.50 -6.84
N ALA A 204 -8.10 7.96 -7.61
CA ALA A 204 -6.81 8.58 -7.87
C ALA A 204 -6.54 8.57 -9.37
N VAL A 205 -6.06 9.69 -9.91
CA VAL A 205 -5.66 9.82 -11.31
C VAL A 205 -4.18 10.19 -11.35
N GLY A 206 -3.42 9.44 -12.16
CA GLY A 206 -2.04 9.78 -12.51
C GLY A 206 -1.99 10.36 -13.91
N LEU A 207 -1.46 11.57 -14.03
CA LEU A 207 -1.24 12.28 -15.29
C LEU A 207 0.25 12.25 -15.60
N PHE A 208 0.60 11.85 -16.83
CA PHE A 208 1.98 11.81 -17.29
C PHE A 208 2.17 12.85 -18.40
N PHE A 209 3.18 13.70 -18.25
CA PHE A 209 3.49 14.81 -19.12
C PHE A 209 4.84 14.58 -19.79
N PRO A 210 5.03 14.98 -21.07
CA PRO A 210 6.30 14.85 -21.74
C PRO A 210 7.42 15.66 -21.05
N PRO A 211 8.69 15.40 -21.38
CA PRO A 211 9.80 16.19 -20.88
C PRO A 211 9.63 17.68 -21.18
N LYS A 212 10.17 18.52 -20.30
CA LYS A 212 10.13 20.00 -20.43
C LYS A 212 8.72 20.62 -20.42
N THR A 213 7.67 19.88 -20.06
CA THR A 213 6.37 20.50 -19.72
C THR A 213 6.55 21.45 -18.55
N ASP A 214 6.03 22.67 -18.68
CA ASP A 214 6.09 23.64 -17.60
C ASP A 214 4.98 23.36 -16.57
N LEU A 215 5.36 22.89 -15.38
CA LEU A 215 4.49 22.71 -14.21
C LEU A 215 4.93 23.68 -13.09
N ASN A 216 5.01 24.97 -13.40
CA ASN A 216 5.43 26.03 -12.49
C ASN A 216 4.39 26.33 -11.40
N TYR A 217 4.36 25.47 -10.37
CA TYR A 217 3.63 25.73 -9.14
C TYR A 217 4.60 26.00 -7.98
N PRO A 218 4.26 26.91 -7.04
CA PRO A 218 5.12 27.21 -5.89
C PRO A 218 5.19 26.06 -4.87
N TRP A 219 4.32 25.06 -5.01
CA TRP A 219 4.21 23.89 -4.16
C TRP A 219 4.50 22.61 -4.93
N CYS A 220 4.97 21.58 -4.22
CA CYS A 220 5.11 20.24 -4.78
C CYS A 220 3.86 19.38 -4.54
N ALA A 221 3.01 19.76 -3.58
CA ALA A 221 1.69 19.20 -3.38
C ALA A 221 0.73 20.22 -2.76
N LYS A 222 -0.57 20.02 -2.93
CA LYS A 222 -1.62 20.91 -2.43
C LYS A 222 -2.80 20.10 -1.91
N TYR A 223 -3.25 20.41 -0.69
CA TYR A 223 -4.55 20.01 -0.17
C TYR A 223 -5.61 21.04 -0.60
N VAL A 224 -6.64 20.57 -1.29
CA VAL A 224 -7.74 21.40 -1.80
C VAL A 224 -8.96 21.21 -0.91
N SER A 225 -9.49 22.28 -0.32
CA SER A 225 -10.63 22.23 0.61
C SER A 225 -11.94 22.74 0.02
N ASP A 226 -11.85 23.49 -1.07
CA ASP A 226 -12.90 24.25 -1.74
C ASP A 226 -13.26 23.66 -3.12
N ASN A 227 -13.15 22.34 -3.26
CA ASN A 227 -13.52 21.62 -4.48
C ASN A 227 -14.32 20.36 -4.12
N PRO A 228 -15.49 20.11 -4.76
CA PRO A 228 -16.33 18.96 -4.44
C PRO A 228 -15.69 17.62 -4.86
N CYS A 229 -14.87 17.64 -5.90
CA CYS A 229 -14.22 16.47 -6.47
C CYS A 229 -12.80 16.28 -5.93
N VAL A 230 -11.92 17.26 -6.10
CA VAL A 230 -10.47 17.13 -5.83
C VAL A 230 -10.15 17.47 -4.38
N ARG A 231 -9.40 16.59 -3.70
CA ARG A 231 -8.95 16.80 -2.31
C ARG A 231 -7.44 17.03 -2.20
N TYR A 232 -6.66 16.46 -3.11
CA TYR A 232 -5.20 16.55 -3.07
C TYR A 232 -4.61 16.46 -4.48
N ILE A 233 -3.59 17.27 -4.75
CA ILE A 233 -2.80 17.26 -5.98
C ILE A 233 -1.32 17.20 -5.61
N ALA A 234 -0.53 16.40 -6.31
CA ALA A 234 0.93 16.38 -6.14
C ALA A 234 1.65 16.33 -7.48
N ILE A 235 2.68 17.15 -7.62
CA ILE A 235 3.69 17.01 -8.66
C ILE A 235 4.66 15.93 -8.16
N ASP A 236 4.40 14.68 -8.53
CA ASP A 236 4.88 13.51 -7.79
C ASP A 236 6.40 13.38 -7.79
N HIS A 237 7.05 13.67 -8.92
CA HIS A 237 8.51 13.70 -9.04
C HIS A 237 9.16 14.84 -8.23
N ALA A 238 8.53 16.03 -8.21
CA ALA A 238 8.99 17.16 -7.40
C ALA A 238 8.82 16.88 -5.90
N LYS A 239 7.68 16.32 -5.50
CA LYS A 239 7.41 15.84 -4.14
C LYS A 239 8.47 14.83 -3.69
N ARG A 240 8.85 13.89 -4.56
CA ARG A 240 9.89 12.88 -4.29
C ARG A 240 11.32 13.43 -4.32
N GLY A 241 11.53 14.68 -4.76
CA GLY A 241 12.85 15.30 -4.84
C GLY A 241 13.74 14.68 -5.93
N VAL A 242 13.13 14.24 -7.04
CA VAL A 242 13.80 13.58 -8.18
C VAL A 242 13.52 14.35 -9.48
N VAL A 243 13.65 15.67 -9.44
CA VAL A 243 13.38 16.56 -10.58
C VAL A 243 14.48 16.42 -11.63
N ASP A 244 14.10 16.05 -12.85
CA ASP A 244 14.95 16.03 -14.04
C ASP A 244 14.15 16.62 -15.21
N PRO A 245 14.49 17.81 -15.72
CA PRO A 245 13.72 18.49 -16.76
C PRO A 245 13.74 17.74 -18.11
N ASN A 246 14.66 16.79 -18.29
CA ASN A 246 14.76 15.98 -19.50
C ASN A 246 13.92 14.70 -19.45
N LYS A 247 13.20 14.46 -18.36
CA LYS A 247 12.35 13.27 -18.17
C LYS A 247 10.87 13.62 -18.17
N CYS A 248 10.01 12.65 -18.49
CA CYS A 248 8.57 12.84 -18.35
C CYS A 248 8.23 13.12 -16.89
N GLN A 249 7.20 13.94 -16.68
CA GLN A 249 6.76 14.37 -15.37
C GLN A 249 5.44 13.69 -15.02
N SER A 250 5.17 13.54 -13.72
CA SER A 250 3.90 12.99 -13.23
C SER A 250 3.21 13.91 -12.24
N VAL A 251 1.89 13.99 -12.37
CA VAL A 251 0.98 14.62 -11.41
C VAL A 251 0.00 13.57 -10.90
N VAL A 252 -0.26 13.57 -9.60
CA VAL A 252 -1.24 12.70 -8.96
C VAL A 252 -2.36 13.55 -8.39
N VAL A 253 -3.60 13.14 -8.64
CA VAL A 253 -4.81 13.77 -8.12
C VAL A 253 -5.57 12.75 -7.30
N HIS A 254 -5.98 13.11 -6.09
CA HIS A 254 -6.90 12.32 -5.26
C HIS A 254 -8.21 13.03 -5.08
N THR A 255 -9.30 12.28 -5.16
CA THR A 255 -10.63 12.81 -4.94
C THR A 255 -11.01 12.92 -3.45
N SER A 256 -12.08 13.65 -3.19
CA SER A 256 -12.77 13.70 -1.90
C SER A 256 -13.49 12.38 -1.63
N VAL A 257 -13.81 12.13 -0.36
CA VAL A 257 -14.62 10.94 0.02
C VAL A 257 -16.03 11.02 -0.56
N PRO A 258 -16.76 12.16 -0.46
CA PRO A 258 -18.09 12.25 -1.05
C PRO A 258 -18.11 11.90 -2.53
N PHE A 259 -17.16 12.43 -3.31
CA PHE A 259 -17.03 12.10 -4.73
C PHE A 259 -16.74 10.62 -4.94
N GLY A 260 -15.75 10.05 -4.23
CA GLY A 260 -15.41 8.63 -4.36
C GLY A 260 -16.55 7.66 -4.00
N LEU A 261 -17.47 8.05 -3.12
CA LEU A 261 -18.65 7.26 -2.78
C LEU A 261 -19.78 7.42 -3.80
N ALA A 262 -19.98 8.63 -4.34
CA ALA A 262 -21.04 8.90 -5.31
C ALA A 262 -20.83 8.18 -6.65
N HIS A 263 -19.56 7.98 -7.04
CA HIS A 263 -19.17 7.43 -8.34
C HIS A 263 -18.59 5.99 -8.24
N LEU A 264 -18.95 5.22 -7.21
CA LEU A 264 -18.32 3.92 -6.94
C LEU A 264 -18.68 2.85 -7.98
N GLU A 265 -19.89 2.93 -8.52
CA GLU A 265 -20.43 2.00 -9.54
C GLU A 265 -20.36 2.57 -10.96
N ASP A 266 -19.83 3.80 -11.11
CA ASP A 266 -19.72 4.47 -12.41
C ASP A 266 -18.56 3.91 -13.24
N ASP A 267 -18.65 4.05 -14.56
CA ASP A 267 -17.59 3.64 -15.47
C ASP A 267 -16.31 4.47 -15.28
N VAL A 268 -15.16 3.80 -15.34
CA VAL A 268 -13.85 4.40 -15.06
C VAL A 268 -13.50 5.56 -15.99
N ASP A 269 -13.94 5.54 -17.25
CA ASP A 269 -13.68 6.62 -18.20
C ASP A 269 -14.54 7.84 -17.90
N ILE A 270 -15.79 7.63 -17.47
CA ILE A 270 -16.69 8.71 -17.01
C ILE A 270 -16.08 9.41 -15.79
N VAL A 271 -15.71 8.63 -14.77
CA VAL A 271 -15.11 9.15 -13.54
C VAL A 271 -13.80 9.88 -13.83
N ARG A 272 -12.96 9.34 -14.72
CA ARG A 272 -11.71 10.00 -15.13
C ARG A 272 -11.99 11.37 -15.74
N ASN A 273 -12.92 11.44 -16.70
CA ASN A 273 -13.21 12.69 -17.40
C ASN A 273 -13.79 13.74 -16.46
N GLU A 274 -14.63 13.33 -15.50
CA GLU A 274 -15.17 14.23 -14.48
C GLU A 274 -14.07 14.78 -13.57
N ILE A 275 -13.15 13.92 -13.09
CA ILE A 275 -12.00 14.37 -12.29
C ILE A 275 -11.14 15.36 -13.07
N LEU A 276 -10.86 15.10 -14.36
CA LEU A 276 -10.07 15.98 -15.20
C LEU A 276 -10.71 17.37 -15.36
N GLY A 277 -12.05 17.45 -15.43
CA GLY A 277 -12.78 18.71 -15.48
C GLY A 277 -12.58 19.59 -14.24
N HIS A 278 -12.17 19.03 -13.11
CA HIS A 278 -11.91 19.73 -11.85
C HIS A 278 -10.43 20.10 -11.62
N VAL A 279 -9.53 19.69 -12.52
CA VAL A 279 -8.07 19.89 -12.39
C VAL A 279 -7.58 21.07 -13.26
N CYS A 280 -8.42 21.56 -14.18
CA CYS A 280 -8.16 22.71 -15.05
C CYS A 280 -8.09 24.05 -14.30
#